data_AF-A0A151M729-F1
#
_entry.id   AF-A0A151M729-F1
#
_cell.length_a   1.000
_cell.length_b   1.000
_cell.length_c   1.000
_cell.angle_alpha   90.00
_cell.angle_beta   90.00
_cell.angle_gamma   90.00
#
_symmetry.space_group_name_H-M   'P 1'
#
loop_
_entity.id
_entity.type
_entity.pdbx_description
1 polymer ?
#
loop_
_entity_poly.entity_id
_entity_poly.type
_entity_poly.pdbx_seq_one_letter_code
_entity_poly.pdbx_strand_id
1 'polypeptide(L)'
;MLSFVLLLLPFISTVAADTECTKLGGTCYNYRLRRCWNDMLEGKCHGHSDRRCCLPCHLYCKMNEHMWIIFKDRACLLNKGICQFSTNYCSGSYTNYKCGGPSSRQCCLPSKMNPSWPLTR
;
A
#
# COMPACT_ATOMS: atom_id res chain seq x y z
N MET A 1 -16.45 -48.39 -39.15
CA MET A 1 -15.29 -48.09 -38.28
C MET A 1 -15.52 -46.71 -37.68
N LEU A 2 -15.94 -46.62 -36.42
CA LEU A 2 -16.19 -45.34 -35.73
C LEU A 2 -14.85 -44.82 -35.20
N SER A 3 -14.33 -43.76 -35.84
CA SER A 3 -13.08 -43.11 -35.44
C SER A 3 -13.37 -42.06 -34.36
N PHE A 4 -13.00 -42.35 -33.12
CA PHE A 4 -13.08 -41.40 -32.00
C PHE A 4 -11.92 -40.41 -32.09
N VAL A 5 -12.18 -39.20 -32.61
CA VAL A 5 -11.21 -38.11 -32.60
C VAL A 5 -11.27 -37.44 -31.21
N LEU A 6 -10.32 -37.80 -30.35
CA LEU A 6 -10.11 -37.15 -29.05
C LEU A 6 -9.47 -35.76 -29.28
N LEU A 7 -10.32 -34.73 -29.40
CA LEU A 7 -9.90 -33.32 -29.40
C LEU A 7 -9.43 -32.95 -28.00
N LEU A 8 -8.12 -33.04 -27.76
CA LEU A 8 -7.47 -32.45 -26.59
C LEU A 8 -7.46 -30.92 -26.75
N LEU A 9 -8.53 -30.27 -26.28
CA LEU A 9 -8.57 -28.82 -26.15
C LEU A 9 -7.60 -28.40 -25.04
N PRO A 10 -6.58 -27.55 -25.33
CA PRO A 10 -5.72 -27.03 -24.28
C PRO A 10 -6.56 -26.13 -23.36
N PHE A 11 -6.64 -26.49 -22.08
CA PHE A 11 -7.17 -25.61 -21.04
C PHE A 11 -6.23 -24.40 -20.92
N ILE A 12 -6.58 -23.31 -21.60
CA ILE A 12 -5.91 -22.03 -21.42
C ILE A 12 -6.37 -21.49 -20.06
N SER A 13 -5.62 -21.80 -19.01
CA SER A 13 -5.80 -21.18 -17.71
C SER A 13 -5.48 -19.69 -17.84
N THR A 14 -6.51 -18.84 -17.86
CA THR A 14 -6.33 -17.39 -17.81
C THR A 14 -5.79 -17.04 -16.42
N VAL A 15 -4.49 -16.78 -16.32
CA VAL A 15 -3.88 -16.25 -15.09
C VAL A 15 -4.39 -14.81 -14.93
N ALA A 16 -5.25 -14.59 -13.94
CA ALA A 16 -5.68 -13.24 -13.56
C ALA A 16 -4.45 -12.41 -13.14
N ALA A 17 -4.11 -11.39 -13.92
CA ALA A 17 -2.90 -10.59 -13.73
C ALA A 17 -3.24 -9.21 -13.17
N ASP A 18 -2.37 -8.59 -12.38
CA ASP A 18 -2.54 -7.25 -11.79
C ASP A 18 -2.40 -6.10 -12.81
N THR A 19 -2.96 -6.27 -14.01
CA THR A 19 -2.77 -5.39 -15.16
C THR A 19 -3.19 -3.95 -14.90
N GLU A 20 -4.24 -3.71 -14.10
CA GLU A 20 -4.64 -2.34 -13.74
C GLU A 20 -3.58 -1.63 -12.90
N CYS A 21 -3.00 -2.32 -11.91
CA CYS A 21 -1.94 -1.76 -11.07
C CYS A 21 -0.62 -1.58 -11.84
N THR A 22 -0.23 -2.58 -12.63
CA THR A 22 1.04 -2.52 -13.37
C THR A 22 1.04 -1.48 -14.49
N LYS A 23 -0.12 -1.17 -15.09
CA LYS A 23 -0.29 -0.03 -16.01
C LYS A 23 0.03 1.32 -15.35
N LEU A 24 -0.14 1.43 -14.03
CA LEU A 24 0.21 2.61 -13.24
C LEU A 24 1.68 2.60 -12.76
N GLY A 25 2.45 1.58 -13.15
CA GLY A 25 3.80 1.32 -12.62
C GLY A 25 3.80 0.89 -11.15
N GLY A 26 2.63 0.55 -10.60
CA GLY A 26 2.48 0.17 -9.20
C GLY A 26 2.68 -1.32 -8.97
N THR A 27 2.69 -1.69 -7.69
CA THR A 27 2.78 -3.09 -7.27
C THR A 27 1.71 -3.41 -6.24
N CYS A 28 1.08 -4.58 -6.41
CA CYS A 28 0.06 -5.08 -5.51
C CYS A 28 0.66 -5.73 -4.25
N TYR A 29 0.26 -5.24 -3.08
CA TYR A 29 0.65 -5.79 -1.79
C TYR A 29 -0.57 -5.95 -0.88
N ASN A 30 -0.44 -6.78 0.16
CA ASN A 30 -1.39 -6.73 1.26
C ASN A 30 -1.27 -5.36 1.96
N TYR A 31 -2.34 -4.56 1.91
CA TYR A 31 -2.31 -3.16 2.36
C TYR A 31 -2.16 -3.00 3.88
N ARG A 32 -2.44 -4.05 4.65
CA ARG A 32 -2.29 -4.06 6.11
C ARG A 32 -0.86 -4.37 6.55
N LEU A 33 -0.09 -5.03 5.69
CA LEU A 33 1.26 -5.51 6.01
C LEU A 33 2.36 -4.55 5.57
N ARG A 34 2.09 -3.63 4.64
CA ARG A 34 3.12 -2.75 4.06
C ARG A 34 2.63 -1.32 3.90
N ARG A 35 3.47 -0.36 4.31
CA ARG A 35 3.29 1.04 3.98
C ARG A 35 3.69 1.31 2.52
N CYS A 36 2.83 2.01 1.80
CA CYS A 36 3.13 2.66 0.55
C CYS A 36 3.64 4.09 0.80
N TRP A 37 4.78 4.43 0.20
CA TRP A 37 5.38 5.76 0.24
C TRP A 37 4.72 6.75 -0.75
N ASN A 38 3.65 6.31 -1.39
CA ASN A 38 2.77 7.06 -2.26
C ASN A 38 1.33 6.57 -2.00
N ASP A 39 0.39 6.86 -2.90
CA ASP A 39 -0.99 6.43 -2.73
C ASP A 39 -1.19 4.90 -2.86
N MET A 40 -2.11 4.39 -2.03
CA MET A 40 -2.52 2.99 -1.98
C MET A 40 -3.95 2.85 -2.53
N LEU A 41 -4.09 2.35 -3.75
CA LEU A 41 -5.35 2.31 -4.48
C LEU A 41 -6.12 0.99 -4.29
N GLU A 42 -7.40 1.09 -3.99
CA GLU A 42 -8.34 -0.03 -3.91
C GLU A 42 -8.77 -0.50 -5.31
N GLY A 43 -9.11 -1.79 -5.44
CA GLY A 43 -9.72 -2.34 -6.66
C GLY A 43 -8.79 -2.45 -7.88
N LYS A 44 -7.49 -2.18 -7.73
CA LYS A 44 -6.49 -2.25 -8.82
C LYS A 44 -5.73 -3.57 -8.91
N CYS A 45 -5.95 -4.45 -7.95
CA CYS A 45 -5.30 -5.75 -7.84
C CYS A 45 -6.34 -6.84 -8.04
N HIS A 46 -5.97 -7.92 -8.73
CA HIS A 46 -6.81 -9.11 -8.82
C HIS A 46 -6.76 -9.93 -7.52
N GLY A 47 -7.66 -10.88 -7.35
CA GLY A 47 -7.67 -11.77 -6.18
C GLY A 47 -8.30 -11.14 -4.94
N HIS A 48 -7.71 -11.39 -3.77
CA HIS A 48 -8.29 -11.02 -2.48
C HIS A 48 -8.40 -9.50 -2.27
N SER A 49 -9.41 -9.09 -1.49
CA SER A 49 -9.73 -7.67 -1.20
C SER A 49 -8.71 -6.98 -0.29
N ASP A 50 -7.80 -7.73 0.33
CA ASP A 50 -6.67 -7.20 1.09
C ASP A 50 -5.50 -6.76 0.20
N ARG A 51 -5.55 -7.03 -1.11
CA ARG A 51 -4.55 -6.59 -2.06
C ARG A 51 -4.90 -5.19 -2.57
N ARG A 52 -3.98 -4.24 -2.41
CA ARG A 52 -4.11 -2.88 -2.95
C ARG A 52 -2.87 -2.50 -3.74
N CYS A 53 -3.05 -1.60 -4.70
CA CYS A 53 -1.98 -1.15 -5.57
C CYS A 53 -1.23 0.00 -4.91
N CYS A 54 0.04 -0.23 -4.56
CA CYS A 54 0.92 0.83 -4.12
C CYS A 54 1.53 1.50 -5.36
N LEU A 55 1.24 2.78 -5.56
CA LEU A 55 1.82 3.55 -6.66
C LEU A 55 3.34 3.69 -6.49
N PRO A 56 4.08 3.77 -7.60
CA PRO A 56 5.53 3.85 -7.54
C PRO A 56 5.96 5.12 -6.81
N CYS A 57 6.98 4.97 -5.97
CA CYS A 57 7.67 6.08 -5.34
C CYS A 57 9.09 6.16 -5.90
N HIS A 58 9.28 7.06 -6.88
CA HIS A 58 10.57 7.37 -7.50
C HIS A 58 11.46 8.24 -6.59
N LEU A 59 12.53 8.83 -7.11
CA LEU A 59 13.51 9.56 -6.30
C LEU A 59 12.89 10.73 -5.50
N TYR A 60 11.97 11.48 -6.12
CA TYR A 60 11.43 12.71 -5.55
C TYR A 60 10.60 12.49 -4.28
N CYS A 61 9.71 11.49 -4.24
CA CYS A 61 8.91 11.20 -3.03
C CYS A 61 9.80 10.74 -1.88
N LYS A 62 10.83 9.93 -2.13
CA LYS A 62 11.78 9.51 -1.08
C LYS A 62 12.55 10.70 -0.50
N MET A 63 12.98 11.63 -1.34
CA MET A 63 13.66 12.85 -0.90
C MET A 63 12.73 13.75 -0.07
N ASN A 64 11.50 13.96 -0.55
CA ASN A 64 10.50 14.75 0.18
C ASN A 64 10.16 14.14 1.53
N GLU A 65 9.98 12.83 1.58
CA GLU A 65 9.64 12.12 2.80
C GLU A 65 10.75 12.26 3.85
N HIS A 66 12.01 12.12 3.44
CA HIS A 66 13.16 12.36 4.32
C HIS A 66 13.17 13.79 4.88
N MET A 67 12.88 14.79 4.03
CA MET A 67 12.77 16.19 4.47
C MET A 67 11.61 16.41 5.45
N TRP A 68 10.45 15.80 5.22
CA TRP A 68 9.31 15.95 6.14
C TRP A 68 9.57 15.29 7.49
N ILE A 69 10.18 14.10 7.50
CA ILE A 69 10.54 13.39 8.74
C ILE A 69 11.43 14.27 9.63
N ILE A 70 12.45 14.91 9.06
CA ILE A 70 13.42 15.70 9.83
C ILE A 70 12.80 17.02 10.32
N PHE A 71 12.07 17.73 9.46
CA PHE A 71 11.70 19.13 9.73
C PHE A 71 10.24 19.35 10.12
N LYS A 72 9.32 18.42 9.81
CA LYS A 72 7.87 18.68 9.85
C LYS A 72 7.04 17.62 10.57
N ASP A 73 7.53 16.39 10.73
CA ASP A 73 6.75 15.30 11.32
C ASP A 73 6.88 15.23 12.87
N ARG A 74 7.64 16.15 13.49
CA ARG A 74 7.95 16.14 14.93
C ARG A 74 6.72 16.00 15.84
N ALA A 75 5.64 16.71 15.54
CA ALA A 75 4.42 16.67 16.37
C ALA A 75 3.77 15.27 16.38
N CYS A 76 3.74 14.60 15.23
CA CYS A 76 3.24 13.22 15.12
C CYS A 76 4.16 12.23 15.85
N LEU A 77 5.48 12.35 15.64
CA LEU A 77 6.48 11.47 16.22
C LEU A 77 6.50 11.55 17.76
N LEU A 78 6.36 12.75 18.34
CA LEU A 78 6.27 12.94 19.80
C LEU A 78 5.05 12.23 20.43
N ASN A 79 3.99 12.03 19.64
CA ASN A 79 2.79 11.29 20.05
C ASN A 79 2.86 9.80 19.70
N LYS A 80 4.06 9.28 19.38
CA LYS A 80 4.30 7.88 18.97
C LYS A 80 3.54 7.49 17.70
N GLY A 81 3.10 8.47 16.93
CA GLY A 81 2.45 8.27 15.64
C GLY A 81 3.46 8.10 14.51
N ILE A 82 2.92 7.76 13.33
CA ILE A 82 3.70 7.74 12.10
C ILE A 82 2.98 8.55 11.03
N CYS A 83 3.73 9.43 10.37
CA CYS A 83 3.26 10.14 9.20
C CYS A 83 3.28 9.21 7.97
N GLN A 84 2.12 9.08 7.33
CA GLN A 84 1.94 8.28 6.12
C GLN A 84 0.74 8.81 5.32
N PHE A 85 0.65 8.46 4.04
CA PHE A 85 -0.52 8.76 3.23
C PHE A 85 -1.77 8.12 3.84
N SER A 86 -2.89 8.84 3.91
CA SER A 86 -4.14 8.43 4.54
C SER A 86 -4.79 7.21 3.87
N THR A 87 -4.38 6.90 2.64
CA THR A 87 -4.75 5.67 1.92
C THR A 87 -4.07 4.42 2.49
N ASN A 88 -2.99 4.56 3.26
CA ASN A 88 -2.36 3.43 3.94
C ASN A 88 -3.22 2.93 5.09
N TYR A 89 -3.07 1.64 5.41
CA TYR A 89 -3.63 1.09 6.63
C TYR A 89 -3.06 1.81 7.85
N CYS A 90 -3.97 2.22 8.74
CA CYS A 90 -3.63 2.71 10.06
C CYS A 90 -4.27 1.77 11.09
N SER A 91 -3.44 1.18 11.97
CA SER A 91 -3.93 0.27 13.01
C SER A 91 -4.70 0.97 14.14
N GLY A 92 -4.57 2.30 14.23
CA GLY A 92 -5.39 3.14 15.10
C GLY A 92 -6.19 4.15 14.30
N SER A 93 -5.89 5.43 14.47
CA SER A 93 -6.68 6.49 13.85
C SER A 93 -5.79 7.62 13.34
N TYR A 94 -6.20 8.19 12.21
CA TYR A 94 -5.63 9.43 11.73
C TYR A 94 -6.10 10.60 12.59
N THR A 95 -5.21 11.54 12.84
CA THR A 95 -5.46 12.69 13.72
C THR A 95 -5.01 14.01 13.11
N ASN A 96 -5.34 15.10 13.78
CA ASN A 96 -4.97 16.46 13.39
C ASN A 96 -3.52 16.84 13.71
N TYR A 97 -2.71 15.94 14.31
CA TYR A 97 -1.28 16.15 14.44
C TYR A 97 -0.67 16.18 13.04
N LYS A 98 -0.45 17.39 12.52
CA LYS A 98 -0.11 17.57 11.10
C LYS A 98 1.25 16.94 10.80
N CYS A 99 1.28 16.17 9.73
CA CYS A 99 2.50 15.75 9.07
C CYS A 99 2.97 16.85 8.11
N GLY A 100 4.26 16.84 7.77
CA GLY A 100 4.74 17.62 6.63
C GLY A 100 4.14 17.16 5.31
N GLY A 101 4.40 17.92 4.25
CA GLY A 101 4.02 17.51 2.91
C GLY A 101 2.53 17.71 2.57
N PRO A 102 1.98 16.92 1.64
CA PRO A 102 0.62 17.11 1.14
C PRO A 102 -0.43 16.77 2.21
N SER A 103 -1.65 17.30 2.05
CA SER A 103 -2.77 17.07 2.96
C SER A 103 -3.20 15.60 3.07
N SER A 104 -2.83 14.77 2.09
CA SER A 104 -3.01 13.32 2.13
C SER A 104 -2.05 12.64 3.12
N ARG A 105 -0.97 13.28 3.57
CA ARG A 105 -0.14 12.76 4.68
C ARG A 105 -0.74 13.15 6.01
N GLN A 106 -1.12 12.14 6.78
CA GLN A 106 -1.78 12.31 8.08
C GLN A 106 -1.06 11.49 9.15
N CYS A 107 -1.17 11.93 10.40
CA CYS A 107 -0.56 11.22 11.51
C CYS A 107 -1.43 10.05 11.93
N CYS A 108 -0.97 8.83 11.62
CA CYS A 108 -1.55 7.60 12.14
C CYS A 108 -1.05 7.37 13.56
N LEU A 109 -1.93 7.52 14.55
CA LEU A 109 -1.62 7.12 15.92
C LEU A 109 -1.91 5.64 16.12
N PRO A 110 -1.08 4.91 16.87
CA PRO A 110 -1.38 3.54 17.25
C PRO A 110 -2.65 3.50 18.11
N SER A 111 -3.44 2.44 17.94
CA SER A 111 -4.46 2.09 18.92
C SER A 111 -3.82 1.92 20.30
N LYS A 112 -4.52 2.26 21.38
CA LYS A 112 -4.02 2.05 22.77
C LYS A 112 -3.80 0.57 23.14
N MET A 113 -3.90 -0.37 22.21
CA MET A 113 -3.67 -1.80 22.40
C MET A 113 -2.48 -2.33 21.58
N ASN A 114 -1.49 -2.75 22.36
CA ASN A 114 -0.37 -3.67 22.14
C ASN A 114 0.95 -3.21 21.46
N PRO A 115 2.12 -3.50 22.09
CA PRO A 115 3.45 -3.04 21.67
C PRO A 115 4.11 -3.85 20.54
N SER A 116 3.37 -4.69 19.81
CA SER A 116 3.95 -5.61 18.83
C SER A 116 3.33 -5.45 17.44
N TRP A 117 3.69 -4.39 16.74
CA TRP A 117 3.66 -4.38 15.27
C TRP A 117 5.03 -3.92 14.75
N PRO A 118 5.62 -4.61 13.75
CA PRO A 118 7.07 -4.72 13.67
C PRO A 118 7.71 -3.48 13.08
N LEU A 119 8.73 -3.01 13.79
CA LEU A 119 9.84 -2.20 13.28
C LEU A 119 10.83 -3.07 12.49
N THR A 120 10.38 -3.93 11.57
CA THR A 120 11.31 -4.63 10.68
C THR A 120 11.55 -3.78 9.44
N ARG A 121 12.74 -3.16 9.45
CA ARG A 121 13.40 -2.47 8.34
C ARG A 121 13.48 -3.31 7.08
#